data_AF-A0AA43ZTY3-F1
#
_entry.id   AF-A0AA43ZTY3-F1
#
_cell.length_a   1.000
_cell.length_b   1.000
_cell.length_c   1.000
_cell.angle_alpha   90.00
_cell.angle_beta   90.00
_cell.angle_gamma   90.00
#
_symmetry.space_group_name_H-M   'P 1'
#
loop_
_entity.id
_entity.type
_entity.pdbx_description
1 polymer ?
#
loop_
_entity_poly.entity_id
_entity_poly.type
_entity_poly.pdbx_seq_one_letter_code
_entity_poly.pdbx_strand_id
1 'polypeptide(L)'
;MEGLIKRIRRYDTNVCFHPHGKISDSGTAQRAIRNLKLDCLYYGEYNDPEVLRKKFPKFSLMGGLDTFTTIALGDVRRVIDDTKAHLDSTSKIENMIFTCSCSVDRGMSHEKIKTMIDTVKGYRS
;
A
#
# COMPACT_ATOMS: atom_id res chain seq x y z
N MET A 1 9.88 -11.76 -15.37
CA MET A 1 8.94 -11.73 -14.23
C MET A 1 7.73 -12.65 -14.44
N GLU A 2 7.09 -12.66 -15.63
CA GLU A 2 5.95 -13.54 -15.92
C GLU A 2 6.16 -15.03 -15.63
N GLY A 3 7.29 -15.60 -16.03
CA GLY A 3 7.62 -17.01 -15.75
C GLY A 3 7.79 -17.32 -14.25
N LEU A 4 8.11 -16.33 -13.42
CA LEU A 4 8.12 -16.48 -11.96
C LEU A 4 6.68 -16.49 -11.42
N ILE A 5 5.85 -15.53 -11.82
CA ILE A 5 4.44 -15.45 -11.42
C ILE A 5 3.69 -16.74 -11.80
N LYS A 6 3.91 -17.26 -13.01
CA LYS A 6 3.29 -18.53 -13.46
C LYS A 6 3.69 -19.72 -12.58
N ARG A 7 4.92 -19.73 -12.04
CA ARG A 7 5.39 -20.78 -11.12
C ARG A 7 4.78 -20.61 -9.72
N ILE A 8 4.73 -19.39 -9.20
CA ILE A 8 4.14 -19.10 -7.88
C ILE A 8 2.64 -19.46 -7.87
N ARG A 9 1.91 -19.15 -8.95
CA ARG A 9 0.49 -19.47 -9.06
C ARG A 9 0.15 -20.96 -9.01
N ARG A 10 1.12 -21.87 -9.16
CA ARG A 10 0.90 -23.32 -8.98
C ARG A 10 0.60 -23.70 -7.53
N TYR A 11 0.88 -22.80 -6.58
CA TYR A 11 0.65 -23.01 -5.15
C TYR A 11 -0.67 -22.40 -4.66
N ASP A 12 -1.57 -21.97 -5.57
CA ASP A 12 -2.86 -21.34 -5.23
C ASP A 12 -2.73 -20.12 -4.30
N THR A 13 -1.73 -19.27 -4.57
CA THR A 13 -1.46 -18.06 -3.78
C THR A 13 -1.74 -16.80 -4.59
N ASN A 14 -2.17 -15.75 -3.88
CA ASN A 14 -2.15 -14.39 -4.40
C ASN A 14 -0.71 -13.89 -4.55
N VAL A 15 -0.47 -13.12 -5.61
CA VAL A 15 0.83 -12.51 -5.92
C VAL A 15 0.70 -11.00 -5.85
N CYS A 16 1.42 -10.41 -4.89
CA CYS A 16 1.56 -8.97 -4.73
C CYS A 16 2.90 -8.51 -5.33
N PHE A 17 2.92 -7.34 -5.98
CA PHE A 17 4.14 -6.71 -6.47
C PHE A 17 4.30 -5.34 -5.82
N HIS A 18 5.49 -5.10 -5.26
CA HIS A 18 5.89 -3.83 -4.64
C HIS A 18 7.04 -3.19 -5.43
N PRO A 19 6.75 -2.35 -6.43
CA PRO A 19 7.79 -1.56 -7.07
C PRO A 19 8.12 -0.35 -6.19
N HIS A 20 9.41 -0.14 -5.91
CA HIS A 20 9.87 1.09 -5.28
C HIS A 20 9.81 2.27 -6.26
N GLY A 21 9.35 3.42 -5.76
CA GLY A 21 9.27 4.68 -6.51
C GLY A 21 7.87 5.04 -7.00
N LYS A 22 7.80 6.16 -7.74
CA LYS A 22 6.54 6.73 -8.22
C LYS A 22 6.10 6.08 -9.53
N ILE A 23 5.15 5.14 -9.41
CA ILE A 23 4.65 4.34 -10.54
C ILE A 23 3.78 5.20 -11.46
N SER A 24 3.09 6.20 -10.91
CA SER A 24 2.14 7.05 -11.64
C SER A 24 2.76 7.80 -12.83
N ASP A 25 4.08 7.96 -12.88
CA ASP A 25 4.72 8.86 -13.83
C ASP A 25 5.42 8.12 -14.99
N SER A 26 5.63 6.80 -14.88
CA SER A 26 6.31 6.00 -15.92
C SER A 26 5.35 5.13 -16.75
N GLY A 27 5.09 5.55 -18.00
CA GLY A 27 4.22 4.80 -18.92
C GLY A 27 4.72 3.40 -19.27
N THR A 28 6.04 3.19 -19.33
CA THR A 28 6.63 1.87 -19.61
C THR A 28 6.47 0.91 -18.43
N ALA A 29 6.73 1.38 -17.20
CA ALA A 29 6.52 0.56 -16.00
C ALA A 29 5.04 0.19 -15.82
N GLN A 30 4.14 1.15 -16.04
CA GLN A 30 2.69 0.90 -15.98
C GLN A 30 2.24 -0.18 -16.95
N ARG A 31 2.68 -0.12 -18.21
CA ARG A 31 2.36 -1.15 -19.21
C ARG A 31 2.90 -2.52 -18.82
N ALA A 32 4.15 -2.58 -18.34
CA ALA A 32 4.74 -3.83 -17.89
C ALA A 32 3.93 -4.44 -16.73
N ILE A 33 3.60 -3.66 -15.70
CA ILE A 33 2.82 -4.13 -14.54
C ILE A 33 1.43 -4.61 -14.96
N ARG A 34 0.73 -3.88 -15.85
CA ARG A 34 -0.61 -4.27 -16.33
C ARG A 34 -0.61 -5.61 -17.06
N ASN A 35 0.49 -5.97 -17.72
CA ASN A 35 0.63 -7.24 -18.42
C ASN A 35 0.97 -8.40 -17.47
N LEU A 36 1.44 -8.11 -16.26
CA LEU A 36 1.67 -9.13 -15.24
C LEU A 36 0.33 -9.59 -14.66
N LYS A 37 0.16 -10.91 -14.53
CA LYS A 37 -0.98 -11.52 -13.84
C LYS A 37 -0.80 -11.45 -12.32
N LEU A 38 -0.83 -10.24 -11.76
CA LEU A 38 -0.76 -9.98 -10.31
C LEU A 38 -2.16 -9.81 -9.74
N ASP A 39 -2.32 -10.06 -8.44
CA ASP A 39 -3.58 -9.87 -7.72
C ASP A 39 -3.59 -8.54 -6.95
N CYS A 40 -2.40 -8.06 -6.58
CA CYS A 40 -2.25 -6.84 -5.79
C CYS A 40 -1.04 -6.01 -6.22
N LEU A 41 -1.21 -4.69 -6.23
CA LEU A 41 -0.13 -3.72 -6.37
C LEU A 41 0.10 -3.01 -5.03
N TYR A 42 1.27 -3.21 -4.45
CA TYR A 42 1.72 -2.51 -3.25
C TYR A 42 2.45 -1.24 -3.64
N TYR A 43 1.84 -0.09 -3.43
CA TYR A 43 2.46 1.20 -3.72
C TYR A 43 3.16 1.79 -2.49
N GLY A 44 4.30 2.43 -2.73
CA GLY A 44 5.02 3.21 -1.72
C GLY A 44 4.63 4.68 -1.70
N GLU A 45 5.41 5.48 -0.98
CA GLU A 45 5.21 6.91 -0.80
C GLU A 45 5.08 7.65 -2.15
N TYR A 46 4.42 8.81 -2.12
CA TYR A 46 4.24 9.70 -3.28
C TYR A 46 3.40 9.15 -4.43
N ASN A 47 2.76 7.99 -4.25
CA ASN A 47 1.75 7.47 -5.17
C ASN A 47 0.35 7.82 -4.67
N ASP A 48 -0.45 8.43 -5.54
CA ASP A 48 -1.85 8.72 -5.28
C ASP A 48 -2.71 7.48 -5.55
N PRO A 49 -3.44 6.95 -4.53
CA PRO A 49 -4.22 5.73 -4.68
C PRO A 49 -5.41 5.88 -5.64
N GLU A 50 -6.01 7.07 -5.79
CA GLU A 50 -7.07 7.30 -6.78
C GLU A 50 -6.52 7.25 -8.20
N VAL A 51 -5.36 7.86 -8.42
CA VAL A 51 -4.67 7.80 -9.72
C VAL A 51 -4.27 6.37 -10.05
N LEU A 52 -3.74 5.64 -9.06
CA LEU A 52 -3.42 4.22 -9.23
C LEU A 52 -4.67 3.39 -9.52
N ARG A 53 -5.79 3.62 -8.84
CA ARG A 53 -7.05 2.92 -9.09
C ARG A 53 -7.51 3.09 -10.53
N LYS A 54 -7.49 4.31 -11.07
CA LYS A 54 -7.80 4.58 -12.48
C LYS A 54 -6.87 3.84 -13.44
N LYS A 55 -5.59 3.70 -13.07
CA LYS A 55 -4.58 3.05 -13.90
C LYS A 55 -4.55 1.53 -13.76
N PHE A 56 -5.00 0.98 -12.65
CA PHE A 56 -4.87 -0.43 -12.28
C PHE A 56 -6.20 -0.97 -11.75
N PRO A 57 -7.32 -0.86 -12.51
CA PRO A 57 -8.65 -1.12 -11.98
C PRO A 57 -8.88 -2.57 -11.54
N LYS A 58 -8.11 -3.52 -12.10
CA LYS A 58 -8.25 -4.96 -11.83
C LYS A 58 -7.45 -5.46 -10.63
N PHE A 59 -6.54 -4.65 -10.10
CA PHE A 59 -5.67 -5.07 -9.01
C PHE A 59 -6.27 -4.65 -7.67
N SER A 60 -6.08 -5.45 -6.63
CA SER A 60 -6.16 -4.91 -5.27
C SER A 60 -5.05 -3.89 -5.09
N LEU A 61 -5.32 -2.79 -4.39
CA LEU A 61 -4.29 -1.83 -4.03
C LEU A 61 -3.89 -2.06 -2.59
N MET A 62 -2.60 -2.05 -2.32
CA MET A 62 -2.06 -2.14 -0.97
C MET A 62 -1.13 -0.96 -0.73
N GLY A 63 -1.27 -0.30 0.41
CA GLY A 63 -0.45 0.85 0.76
C GLY A 63 -1.08 1.67 1.88
N GLY A 64 -0.37 2.69 2.32
CA GLY A 64 -0.85 3.57 3.38
C GLY A 64 0.25 4.46 3.91
N LEU A 65 0.41 4.47 5.23
CA LEU A 65 1.19 5.48 5.92
C LEU A 65 2.67 5.50 5.55
N ASP A 66 3.21 6.71 5.39
CA ASP A 66 4.65 6.93 5.28
C ASP A 66 5.35 6.40 6.54
N THR A 67 6.15 5.37 6.34
CA THR A 67 6.80 4.63 7.42
C THR A 67 7.83 5.51 8.13
N PHE A 68 8.50 6.41 7.42
CA PHE A 68 9.54 7.26 7.98
C PHE A 68 8.95 8.52 8.62
N THR A 69 8.18 9.29 7.85
CA THR A 69 7.73 10.61 8.33
C THR A 69 6.62 10.51 9.38
N THR A 70 5.72 9.54 9.26
CA THR A 70 4.61 9.36 10.22
C THR A 70 5.01 8.47 11.38
N ILE A 71 5.48 7.24 11.13
CA ILE A 71 5.72 6.26 12.21
C ILE A 71 7.05 6.53 12.93
N ALA A 72 8.16 6.67 12.20
CA ALA A 72 9.46 6.83 12.85
C ALA A 72 9.58 8.20 13.53
N LEU A 73 9.33 9.28 12.78
CA LEU A 73 9.55 10.66 13.26
C LEU A 73 8.32 11.29 13.93
N GLY A 74 7.10 11.00 13.47
CA GLY A 74 5.87 11.61 13.98
C GLY A 74 5.53 11.17 15.40
N ASP A 75 4.77 11.98 16.13
CA ASP A 75 4.24 11.59 17.45
C ASP A 75 2.98 10.69 17.31
N VAL A 76 2.46 10.21 18.44
CA VAL A 76 1.26 9.34 18.46
C VAL A 76 0.06 10.02 17.81
N ARG A 77 -0.11 11.34 17.95
CA ARG A 77 -1.22 12.07 17.34
C ARG A 77 -1.08 12.10 15.83
N ARG A 78 0.13 12.37 15.33
CA ARG A 78 0.45 12.34 13.91
C ARG A 78 0.13 10.98 13.29
N VAL A 79 0.45 9.88 13.98
CA VAL A 79 0.09 8.53 13.53
C VAL A 79 -1.42 8.37 13.38
N ILE A 80 -2.20 8.82 14.37
CA ILE A 80 -3.67 8.74 14.32
C ILE A 80 -4.22 9.57 13.16
N ASP A 81 -3.79 10.83 13.05
CA ASP A 81 -4.32 11.79 12.09
C ASP A 81 -4.00 11.36 10.65
N ASP A 82 -2.76 10.98 10.37
CA ASP A 82 -2.36 10.52 9.04
C ASP A 82 -3.03 9.17 8.70
N THR A 83 -3.22 8.26 9.69
CA THR A 83 -3.94 7.00 9.47
C THR A 83 -5.38 7.28 9.04
N LYS A 84 -6.08 8.16 9.77
CA LYS A 84 -7.47 8.53 9.46
C LYS A 84 -7.57 9.21 8.10
N ALA A 85 -6.70 10.18 7.82
CA ALA A 85 -6.68 10.86 6.53
C ALA A 85 -6.48 9.88 5.37
N HIS A 86 -5.61 8.88 5.54
CA HIS A 86 -5.41 7.84 4.54
C HIS A 86 -6.66 6.95 4.37
N LEU A 87 -7.28 6.51 5.47
CA LEU A 87 -8.50 5.71 5.42
C LEU A 87 -9.66 6.49 4.79
N ASP A 88 -9.84 7.76 5.14
CA ASP A 88 -10.87 8.63 4.58
C ASP A 88 -10.69 8.82 3.07
N SER A 89 -9.47 9.12 2.64
CA SER A 89 -9.15 9.32 1.21
C SER A 89 -9.25 8.03 0.37
N THR A 90 -9.16 6.86 1.00
CA THR A 90 -9.22 5.56 0.30
C THR A 90 -10.50 4.77 0.58
N SER A 91 -11.42 5.31 1.39
CA SER A 91 -12.67 4.67 1.83
C SER A 91 -13.57 4.18 0.70
N LYS A 92 -13.55 4.88 -0.44
CA LYS A 92 -14.35 4.55 -1.64
C LYS A 92 -13.60 3.67 -2.65
N ILE A 93 -12.35 3.34 -2.39
CA ILE A 93 -11.54 2.52 -3.29
C ILE A 93 -11.78 1.05 -2.95
N GLU A 94 -12.45 0.34 -3.86
CA GLU A 94 -12.64 -1.11 -3.73
C GLU A 94 -11.31 -1.87 -3.70
N ASN A 95 -11.30 -3.00 -2.97
CA ASN A 95 -10.15 -3.89 -2.84
C ASN A 95 -8.87 -3.15 -2.39
N MET A 96 -9.02 -2.23 -1.44
CA MET A 96 -7.92 -1.52 -0.79
C MET A 96 -7.47 -2.26 0.48
N ILE A 97 -6.17 -2.47 0.62
CA ILE A 97 -5.52 -3.09 1.77
C ILE A 97 -4.63 -2.05 2.43
N PHE A 98 -4.95 -1.68 3.67
CA PHE A 98 -4.14 -0.73 4.43
C PHE A 98 -2.87 -1.39 4.96
N THR A 99 -1.74 -0.70 4.84
CA THR A 99 -0.44 -1.06 5.43
C THR A 99 0.44 0.19 5.55
N CYS A 100 1.65 0.06 6.08
CA CYS A 100 2.70 1.07 5.87
C CYS A 100 3.10 1.12 4.38
N SER A 101 3.58 2.27 3.92
CA SER A 101 4.10 2.50 2.56
C SER A 101 5.31 1.62 2.22
N CYS A 102 6.06 1.21 3.24
CA CYS A 102 7.23 0.35 3.14
C CYS A 102 7.30 -0.60 4.35
N SER A 103 8.44 -1.28 4.49
CA SER A 103 8.71 -2.16 5.64
C SER A 103 8.84 -1.37 6.94
N VAL A 104 8.38 -1.98 8.03
CA VAL A 104 8.65 -1.47 9.39
C VAL A 104 10.10 -1.83 9.76
N ASP A 105 10.88 -0.82 10.12
CA ASP A 105 12.29 -0.99 10.48
C ASP A 105 12.48 -1.41 11.95
N ARG A 106 13.63 -2.02 12.23
CA ARG A 106 14.06 -2.27 13.61
C ARG A 106 14.19 -0.95 14.36
N GLY A 107 13.66 -0.90 15.57
CA GLY A 107 13.69 0.29 16.42
C GLY A 107 12.48 1.22 16.27
N MET A 108 11.53 0.91 15.39
CA MET A 108 10.25 1.64 15.37
C MET A 108 9.47 1.43 16.67
N SER A 109 8.83 2.51 17.13
CA SER A 109 8.07 2.49 18.38
C SER A 109 6.91 1.50 18.29
N HIS A 110 6.92 0.50 19.17
CA HIS A 110 5.82 -0.45 19.31
C HIS A 110 4.50 0.24 19.65
N GLU A 111 4.53 1.29 20.48
CA GLU A 111 3.35 2.09 20.80
C GLU A 111 2.76 2.70 19.53
N LYS A 112 3.58 3.34 18.68
CA LYS A 112 3.11 3.98 17.44
C LYS A 112 2.53 2.96 16.45
N ILE A 113 3.18 1.81 16.28
CA ILE A 113 2.66 0.72 15.44
C ILE A 113 1.31 0.22 15.98
N LYS A 114 1.22 0.01 17.30
CA LYS A 114 -0.04 -0.40 17.94
C LYS A 114 -1.12 0.65 17.74
N THR A 115 -0.82 1.93 17.93
CA THR A 115 -1.76 3.04 17.71
C THR A 115 -2.29 3.04 16.28
N MET A 116 -1.43 2.86 15.27
CA MET A 116 -1.86 2.75 13.87
C MET A 116 -2.86 1.59 13.70
N ILE A 117 -2.52 0.40 14.21
CA ILE A 117 -3.39 -0.79 14.12
C ILE A 117 -4.73 -0.56 14.83
N ASP A 118 -4.71 0.00 16.04
CA ASP A 118 -5.92 0.29 16.82
C ASP A 118 -6.78 1.34 16.11
N THR A 119 -6.17 2.34 15.48
CA THR A 119 -6.87 3.38 14.72
C THR A 119 -7.56 2.79 13.50
N VAL A 120 -6.89 1.89 12.76
CA VAL A 120 -7.50 1.16 11.63
C VAL A 120 -8.67 0.28 12.12
N LYS A 121 -8.48 -0.49 13.20
CA LYS A 121 -9.53 -1.37 13.74
C LYS A 121 -10.74 -0.61 14.29
N GLY A 122 -10.52 0.60 14.79
CA GLY A 122 -11.57 1.49 15.30
C GLY A 122 -12.26 2.32 14.22
N TYR A 123 -11.74 2.34 12.99
CA TYR A 123 -12.29 3.13 11.89
C TYR A 123 -13.66 2.60 11.46
N ARG A 124 -14.59 3.53 11.24
CA ARG A 124 -15.93 3.25 10.70
C ARG A 124 -16.15 4.18 9.51
N SER A 125 -16.30 3.59 8.33
CA SER A 125 -16.63 4.26 7.07
C SER A 125 -18.09 4.66 6.99
#